data_AF-A0A944UHT1-F1
#
_entry.id   AF-A0A944UHT1-F1
#
_cell.length_a   1.000
_cell.length_b   1.000
_cell.length_c   1.000
_cell.angle_alpha   90.00
_cell.angle_beta   90.00
_cell.angle_gamma   90.00
#
_symmetry.space_group_name_H-M   'P 1'
#
loop_
_entity.id
_entity.type
_entity.pdbx_description
1 polymer ?
#
loop_
_entity_poly.entity_id
_entity_poly.type
_entity_poly.pdbx_seq_one_letter_code
_entity_poly.pdbx_strand_id
1 'polypeptide(L)'
;MTTEESKSKLKGIRDWRTRLSHSRDEGTGFAAPGGEFTRALFEWSFTPKGKILHSLLQGRRVVELGAGMMSYGYALASVCGAKNFVAVEPFYYDIQEKSILSYLSKNKGIISRIPYKIVAQDMLAYLEGEPDDLLCVMSCGIEDCILPGPDYRKKVENQIIRTMEKDSFFLSSHSDLFPKSLNHIAMTFLRPSNPRVVDRLRIHGSKCAYERYRGELSSY
;
A
#
# COMPACT_ATOMS: atom_id res chain seq x y z
N MET A 1 -22.55 -17.61 11.57
CA MET A 1 -22.78 -17.46 10.13
C MET A 1 -21.47 -17.74 9.43
N THR A 2 -21.47 -18.70 8.50
CA THR A 2 -20.28 -19.10 7.75
C THR A 2 -19.96 -18.06 6.66
N THR A 3 -18.69 -17.96 6.29
CA THR A 3 -18.13 -17.03 5.29
C THR A 3 -18.75 -17.14 3.89
N GLU A 4 -19.51 -18.20 3.60
CA GLU A 4 -20.23 -18.37 2.33
C GLU A 4 -21.58 -17.62 2.27
N GLU A 5 -22.30 -17.49 3.40
CA GLU A 5 -23.57 -16.74 3.45
C GLU A 5 -23.35 -15.22 3.31
N SER A 6 -22.22 -14.72 3.79
CA SER A 6 -21.79 -13.32 3.65
C SER A 6 -21.53 -12.94 2.18
N LYS A 7 -20.73 -13.76 1.48
CA LYS A 7 -20.42 -13.57 0.04
C LYS A 7 -21.66 -13.61 -0.85
N SER A 8 -22.69 -14.34 -0.44
CA SER A 8 -23.99 -14.42 -1.14
C SER A 8 -24.76 -13.09 -1.12
N LYS A 9 -24.76 -12.35 0.01
CA LYS A 9 -25.57 -11.14 0.20
C LYS A 9 -25.03 -9.91 -0.55
N LEU A 10 -23.74 -9.87 -0.84
CA LEU A 10 -23.09 -8.76 -1.55
C LEU A 10 -23.09 -8.94 -3.08
N LYS A 11 -23.48 -10.12 -3.57
CA LYS A 11 -23.44 -10.47 -5.00
C LYS A 11 -24.51 -9.68 -5.77
N GLY A 12 -24.10 -8.59 -6.42
CA GLY A 12 -24.96 -7.74 -7.26
C GLY A 12 -25.21 -6.34 -6.72
N ILE A 13 -24.81 -6.04 -5.47
CA ILE A 13 -24.95 -4.70 -4.89
C ILE A 13 -23.77 -3.83 -5.36
N ARG A 14 -24.06 -2.88 -6.26
CA ARG A 14 -23.06 -1.95 -6.81
C ARG A 14 -22.84 -0.70 -5.95
N ASP A 15 -23.75 -0.40 -5.03
CA ASP A 15 -23.65 0.78 -4.16
C ASP A 15 -22.60 0.58 -3.07
N TRP A 16 -21.59 1.45 -3.07
CA TRP A 16 -20.48 1.39 -2.12
C TRP A 16 -20.92 1.74 -0.69
N ARG A 17 -21.98 2.54 -0.49
CA ARG A 17 -22.51 2.87 0.85
C ARG A 17 -23.21 1.70 1.52
N THR A 18 -23.98 0.92 0.74
CA THR A 18 -24.61 -0.31 1.25
C THR A 18 -23.56 -1.38 1.58
N ARG A 19 -22.51 -1.49 0.76
CA ARG A 19 -21.34 -2.33 1.07
C ARG A 19 -20.58 -1.84 2.31
N LEU A 20 -20.53 -0.53 2.53
CA LEU A 20 -19.93 0.12 3.71
C LEU A 20 -20.67 -0.22 5.01
N SER A 21 -22.00 -0.27 4.99
CA SER A 21 -22.76 -0.71 6.17
C SER A 21 -22.50 -2.18 6.50
N HIS A 22 -22.58 -3.07 5.51
CA HIS A 22 -22.36 -4.51 5.71
C HIS A 22 -20.94 -4.87 6.18
N SER A 23 -19.90 -4.23 5.63
CA SER A 23 -18.50 -4.52 6.02
C SER A 23 -18.17 -4.06 7.44
N ARG A 24 -18.86 -3.02 7.94
CA ARG A 24 -18.75 -2.60 9.34
C ARG A 24 -19.38 -3.62 10.28
N ASP A 25 -20.50 -4.22 9.87
CA ASP A 25 -21.19 -5.25 10.65
C ASP A 25 -20.34 -6.54 10.76
N GLU A 26 -19.46 -6.82 9.78
CA GLU A 26 -18.57 -7.99 9.76
C GLU A 26 -17.19 -7.75 10.40
N GLY A 27 -16.84 -6.50 10.73
CA GLY A 27 -15.61 -6.16 11.44
C GLY A 27 -14.33 -6.27 10.61
N THR A 28 -14.42 -6.29 9.27
CA THR A 28 -13.29 -6.50 8.35
C THR A 28 -12.75 -5.22 7.70
N GLY A 29 -13.33 -4.05 8.01
CA GLY A 29 -12.95 -2.77 7.38
C GLY A 29 -13.55 -2.61 5.98
N PHE A 30 -13.46 -1.42 5.38
CA PHE A 30 -14.10 -1.03 4.11
C PHE A 30 -13.08 -0.91 2.96
N ALA A 31 -13.57 -0.93 1.72
CA ALA A 31 -12.79 -0.60 0.53
C ALA A 31 -13.55 0.38 -0.40
N ALA A 32 -13.00 1.59 -0.56
CA ALA A 32 -13.36 2.48 -1.66
C ALA A 32 -12.72 1.97 -2.96
N PRO A 33 -13.24 2.35 -4.16
CA PRO A 33 -12.49 2.20 -5.40
C PRO A 33 -11.15 2.95 -5.32
N GLY A 34 -10.12 2.26 -4.83
CA GLY A 34 -8.84 2.85 -4.46
C GLY A 34 -7.81 2.82 -5.58
N GLY A 35 -6.72 3.55 -5.37
CA GLY A 35 -5.55 3.55 -6.25
C GLY A 35 -5.09 4.92 -6.70
N GLU A 36 -5.89 5.98 -6.51
CA GLU A 36 -5.49 7.35 -6.91
C GLU A 36 -4.34 7.92 -6.06
N PHE A 37 -4.27 7.60 -4.76
CA PHE A 37 -3.12 7.98 -3.94
C PHE A 37 -1.85 7.20 -4.33
N THR A 38 -1.98 5.89 -4.62
CA THR A 38 -0.87 5.09 -5.14
C THR A 38 -0.44 5.56 -6.53
N ARG A 39 -1.39 5.97 -7.38
CA ARG A 39 -1.14 6.61 -8.68
C ARG A 39 -0.35 7.89 -8.51
N ALA A 40 -0.74 8.75 -7.57
CA ALA A 40 -0.04 10.00 -7.31
C ALA A 40 1.41 9.74 -6.91
N LEU A 41 1.68 8.75 -6.05
CA LEU A 41 3.05 8.32 -5.73
C LEU A 41 3.80 7.77 -6.94
N PHE A 42 3.16 6.92 -7.75
CA PHE A 42 3.73 6.38 -8.98
C PHE A 42 4.14 7.51 -9.93
N GLU A 43 3.24 8.44 -10.22
CA GLU A 43 3.53 9.61 -11.06
C GLU A 43 4.66 10.47 -10.46
N TRP A 44 4.61 10.70 -9.14
CA TRP A 44 5.60 11.52 -8.45
C TRP A 44 7.00 10.89 -8.50
N SER A 45 7.13 9.56 -8.51
CA SER A 45 8.41 8.84 -8.61
C SER A 45 9.25 9.19 -9.84
N PHE A 46 8.63 9.74 -10.88
CA PHE A 46 9.31 10.21 -12.09
C PHE A 46 9.88 11.63 -11.96
N THR A 47 9.49 12.39 -10.93
CA THR A 47 10.01 13.74 -10.68
C THR A 47 11.38 13.69 -9.98
N PRO A 48 12.23 14.73 -10.10
CA PRO A 48 13.51 14.77 -9.41
C PRO A 48 13.40 14.54 -7.88
N LYS A 49 12.36 15.08 -7.24
CA LYS A 49 12.12 14.86 -5.81
C LYS A 49 11.64 13.42 -5.53
N GLY A 50 10.68 12.92 -6.30
CA GLY A 50 10.18 11.56 -6.10
C GLY A 50 11.18 10.44 -6.41
N LYS A 51 12.35 10.75 -7.00
CA LYS A 51 13.42 9.77 -7.23
C LYS A 51 13.90 9.08 -5.95
N ILE A 52 13.69 9.67 -4.78
CA ILE A 52 13.94 9.00 -3.49
C ILE A 52 13.26 7.62 -3.42
N LEU A 53 12.05 7.46 -3.97
CA LEU A 53 11.31 6.20 -3.95
C LEU A 53 12.06 5.06 -4.63
N HIS A 54 12.88 5.35 -5.65
CA HIS A 54 13.73 4.33 -6.27
C HIS A 54 14.72 3.75 -5.25
N SER A 55 15.43 4.61 -4.51
CA SER A 55 16.39 4.16 -3.50
C SER A 55 15.73 3.39 -2.35
N LEU A 56 14.51 3.78 -1.95
CA LEU A 56 13.80 3.15 -0.85
C LEU A 56 13.25 1.76 -1.21
N LEU A 57 12.84 1.54 -2.46
CA LEU A 57 12.18 0.31 -2.90
C LEU A 57 13.11 -0.66 -3.64
N GLN A 58 14.25 -0.20 -4.16
CA GLN A 58 15.15 -1.00 -4.97
C GLN A 58 15.61 -2.27 -4.24
N GLY A 59 15.45 -3.42 -4.89
CA GLY A 59 15.85 -4.72 -4.36
C GLY A 59 15.01 -5.24 -3.18
N ARG A 60 13.98 -4.51 -2.74
CA ARG A 60 13.14 -4.87 -1.59
C ARG A 60 11.98 -5.77 -2.00
N ARG A 61 11.48 -6.58 -1.05
CA ARG A 61 10.15 -7.21 -1.15
C ARG A 61 9.11 -6.18 -0.74
N VAL A 62 8.38 -5.64 -1.70
CA VAL A 62 7.41 -4.56 -1.46
C VAL A 62 6.02 -5.16 -1.27
N VAL A 63 5.34 -4.76 -0.18
CA VAL A 63 3.96 -5.16 0.11
C VAL A 63 3.09 -3.92 0.17
N GLU A 64 2.00 -3.87 -0.61
CA GLU A 64 0.97 -2.85 -0.48
C GLU A 64 -0.25 -3.40 0.29
N LEU A 65 -0.56 -2.78 1.43
CA LEU A 65 -1.72 -3.09 2.26
C LEU A 65 -2.93 -2.29 1.78
N GLY A 66 -4.04 -2.97 1.49
CA GLY A 66 -5.23 -2.36 0.92
C GLY A 66 -4.96 -1.79 -0.47
N ALA A 67 -4.38 -2.63 -1.32
CA ALA A 67 -3.84 -2.22 -2.61
C ALA A 67 -4.92 -1.85 -3.66
N GLY A 68 -6.20 -2.11 -3.35
CA GLY A 68 -7.33 -1.69 -4.16
C GLY A 68 -7.37 -2.40 -5.51
N MET A 69 -7.96 -1.75 -6.51
CA MET A 69 -8.24 -2.36 -7.81
C MET A 69 -7.25 -1.98 -8.93
N MET A 70 -6.40 -0.98 -8.69
CA MET A 70 -5.50 -0.43 -9.72
C MET A 70 -4.12 -1.08 -9.68
N SER A 71 -3.37 -0.99 -10.78
CA SER A 71 -2.03 -1.58 -10.93
C SER A 71 -0.89 -0.70 -10.41
N TYR A 72 -1.18 0.48 -9.86
CA TYR A 72 -0.14 1.49 -9.61
C TYR A 72 0.87 1.10 -8.53
N GLY A 73 0.50 0.27 -7.55
CA GLY A 73 1.47 -0.24 -6.57
C GLY A 73 2.51 -1.16 -7.21
N TYR A 74 2.04 -2.09 -8.06
CA TYR A 74 2.93 -2.91 -8.88
C TYR A 74 3.79 -2.06 -9.82
N ALA A 75 3.18 -1.09 -10.50
CA ALA A 75 3.88 -0.19 -11.42
C ALA A 75 5.00 0.57 -10.71
N LEU A 76 4.71 1.16 -9.54
CA LEU A 76 5.69 1.85 -8.70
C LEU A 76 6.82 0.92 -8.27
N ALA A 77 6.50 -0.25 -7.70
CA ALA A 77 7.51 -1.22 -7.29
C ALA A 77 8.41 -1.66 -8.46
N SER A 78 7.81 -1.92 -9.63
CA SER A 78 8.52 -2.32 -10.85
C SER A 78 9.47 -1.24 -11.34
N VAL A 79 9.03 0.02 -11.48
CA VAL A 79 9.89 1.11 -11.98
C VAL A 79 10.97 1.51 -10.97
N CYS A 80 10.72 1.30 -9.67
CA CYS A 80 11.71 1.51 -8.62
C CYS A 80 12.69 0.33 -8.45
N GLY A 81 12.54 -0.75 -9.24
CA GLY A 81 13.47 -1.88 -9.22
C GLY A 81 13.35 -2.77 -7.97
N ALA A 82 12.14 -2.88 -7.40
CA ALA A 82 11.86 -3.82 -6.32
C ALA A 82 12.17 -5.27 -6.73
N LYS A 83 12.50 -6.12 -5.76
CA LYS A 83 12.76 -7.55 -5.99
C LYS A 83 11.49 -8.30 -6.39
N ASN A 84 10.38 -7.99 -5.72
CA ASN A 84 9.05 -8.49 -6.03
C ASN A 84 7.99 -7.61 -5.35
N PHE A 85 6.73 -7.83 -5.73
CA PHE A 85 5.59 -7.07 -5.22
C PHE A 85 4.47 -7.99 -4.72
N VAL A 86 3.88 -7.67 -3.57
CA VAL A 86 2.66 -8.33 -3.09
C VAL A 86 1.58 -7.30 -2.88
N ALA A 87 0.44 -7.49 -3.52
CA ALA A 87 -0.77 -6.73 -3.21
C ALA A 87 -1.63 -7.51 -2.22
N VAL A 88 -1.98 -6.88 -1.11
CA VAL A 88 -2.90 -7.43 -0.10
C VAL A 88 -4.22 -6.70 -0.23
N GLU A 89 -5.25 -7.40 -0.69
CA GLU A 89 -6.54 -6.81 -1.03
C GLU A 89 -7.66 -7.85 -0.87
N PRO A 90 -8.51 -7.76 0.16
CA PRO A 90 -9.56 -8.77 0.39
C PRO A 90 -10.78 -8.62 -0.53
N PHE A 91 -11.08 -7.42 -1.04
CA PHE A 91 -12.35 -7.13 -1.73
C PHE A 91 -12.24 -7.02 -3.25
N TYR A 92 -11.10 -6.56 -3.76
CA TYR A 92 -10.89 -6.27 -5.18
C TYR A 92 -9.75 -7.07 -5.85
N TYR A 93 -9.30 -8.16 -5.22
CA TYR A 93 -8.13 -8.93 -5.69
C TYR A 93 -8.23 -9.39 -7.15
N ASP A 94 -9.42 -9.79 -7.61
CA ASP A 94 -9.64 -10.28 -8.97
C ASP A 94 -9.57 -9.16 -10.02
N ILE A 95 -10.09 -7.98 -9.68
CA ILE A 95 -9.98 -6.77 -10.51
C ILE A 95 -8.52 -6.30 -10.52
N GLN A 96 -7.86 -6.33 -9.38
CA GLN A 96 -6.46 -5.96 -9.26
C GLN A 96 -5.55 -6.82 -10.13
N GLU A 97 -5.80 -8.13 -10.18
CA GLU A 97 -5.05 -9.05 -11.05
C GLU A 97 -5.19 -8.67 -12.51
N LYS A 98 -6.43 -8.43 -12.95
CA LYS A 98 -6.72 -7.98 -14.33
C LYS A 98 -6.06 -6.63 -14.62
N SER A 99 -6.04 -5.70 -13.66
CA SER A 99 -5.39 -4.40 -13.80
C SER A 99 -3.88 -4.53 -13.97
N ILE A 100 -3.21 -5.37 -13.18
CA ILE A 100 -1.76 -5.63 -13.32
C ILE A 100 -1.46 -6.30 -14.66
N LEU A 101 -2.24 -7.30 -15.06
CA LEU A 101 -2.10 -7.96 -16.37
C LEU A 101 -2.30 -6.98 -17.54
N SER A 102 -3.30 -6.10 -17.45
CA SER A 102 -3.54 -5.06 -18.46
C SER A 102 -2.36 -4.09 -18.54
N TYR A 103 -1.82 -3.66 -17.40
CA TYR A 103 -0.65 -2.79 -17.33
C TYR A 103 0.58 -3.45 -17.96
N LEU A 104 0.86 -4.72 -17.63
CA LEU A 104 1.96 -5.48 -18.21
C LEU A 104 1.83 -5.65 -19.72
N SER A 105 0.62 -5.94 -20.22
CA SER A 105 0.36 -6.07 -21.66
C SER A 105 0.62 -4.77 -22.41
N LYS A 106 0.11 -3.64 -21.89
CA LYS A 106 0.27 -2.31 -22.50
C LYS A 106 1.72 -1.80 -22.48
N ASN A 107 2.53 -2.23 -21.52
CA ASN A 107 3.91 -1.76 -21.33
C ASN A 107 4.96 -2.84 -21.69
N LYS A 108 4.57 -3.86 -22.46
CA LYS A 108 5.46 -4.96 -22.86
C LYS A 108 6.68 -4.40 -23.60
N GLY A 109 7.87 -4.72 -23.10
CA GLY A 109 9.14 -4.26 -23.68
C GLY A 109 9.58 -2.85 -23.24
N ILE A 110 8.75 -2.13 -22.48
CA ILE A 110 9.07 -0.81 -21.93
C ILE A 110 9.50 -0.92 -20.47
N ILE A 111 8.77 -1.71 -19.67
CA ILE A 111 9.04 -1.91 -18.24
C ILE A 111 9.66 -3.28 -17.97
N SER A 112 10.56 -3.33 -16.98
CA SER A 112 11.09 -4.60 -16.48
C SER A 112 10.04 -5.26 -15.57
N ARG A 113 9.52 -6.41 -15.99
CA ARG A 113 8.60 -7.19 -15.17
C ARG A 113 9.31 -7.70 -13.92
N ILE A 114 8.68 -7.51 -12.75
CA ILE A 114 9.09 -8.14 -11.50
C ILE A 114 8.08 -9.24 -11.12
N PRO A 115 8.49 -10.26 -10.35
CA PRO A 115 7.54 -11.22 -9.78
C PRO A 115 6.50 -10.51 -8.91
N TYR A 116 5.25 -10.94 -8.99
CA TYR A 116 4.19 -10.41 -8.13
C TYR A 116 3.23 -11.49 -7.66
N LYS A 117 2.55 -11.21 -6.55
CA LYS A 117 1.46 -12.02 -6.00
C LYS A 117 0.33 -11.10 -5.54
N ILE A 118 -0.90 -11.58 -5.65
CA ILE A 118 -2.08 -10.93 -5.05
C ILE A 118 -2.61 -11.86 -3.97
N VAL A 119 -2.89 -11.31 -2.81
CA VAL A 119 -3.37 -12.05 -1.66
C VAL A 119 -4.74 -11.52 -1.25
N ALA A 120 -5.75 -12.36 -1.41
CA ALA A 120 -7.13 -12.09 -1.01
C ALA A 120 -7.32 -12.29 0.50
N GLN A 121 -6.59 -11.52 1.30
CA GLN A 121 -6.65 -11.55 2.76
C GLN A 121 -6.77 -10.14 3.35
N ASP A 122 -7.28 -10.10 4.57
CA ASP A 122 -7.21 -8.94 5.44
C ASP A 122 -5.73 -8.56 5.75
N MET A 123 -5.45 -7.27 5.90
CA MET A 123 -4.06 -6.79 6.11
C MET A 123 -3.44 -7.32 7.41
N LEU A 124 -4.22 -7.42 8.49
CA LEU A 124 -3.72 -7.96 9.76
C LEU A 124 -3.39 -9.45 9.61
N ALA A 125 -4.32 -10.22 9.05
CA ALA A 125 -4.13 -11.66 8.85
C ALA A 125 -2.93 -11.97 7.94
N TYR A 126 -2.73 -11.19 6.87
CA TYR A 126 -1.54 -11.32 6.02
C TYR A 126 -0.25 -11.06 6.81
N LEU A 127 -0.18 -9.94 7.52
CA LEU A 127 1.04 -9.56 8.24
C LEU A 127 1.36 -10.53 9.38
N GLU A 128 0.36 -11.06 10.09
CA GLU A 128 0.55 -12.08 11.14
C GLU A 128 1.20 -13.37 10.60
N GLY A 129 0.98 -13.69 9.33
CA GLY A 129 1.60 -14.84 8.66
C GLY A 129 3.00 -14.58 8.09
N GLU A 130 3.46 -13.33 8.02
CA GLU A 130 4.78 -12.99 7.50
C GLU A 130 5.86 -13.04 8.60
N PRO A 131 7.09 -13.49 8.27
CA PRO A 131 8.24 -13.43 9.18
C PRO A 131 8.61 -12.01 9.62
N ASP A 132 9.36 -11.93 10.71
CA ASP A 132 10.01 -10.71 11.18
C ASP A 132 11.05 -10.20 10.16
N ASP A 133 11.32 -8.88 10.18
CA ASP A 133 12.44 -8.25 9.47
C ASP A 133 12.54 -8.62 7.96
N LEU A 134 11.43 -8.64 7.22
CA LEU A 134 11.37 -9.13 5.83
C LEU A 134 10.84 -8.13 4.79
N LEU A 135 9.98 -7.20 5.19
CA LEU A 135 9.15 -6.42 4.27
C LEU A 135 9.64 -4.97 4.11
N CYS A 136 9.39 -4.40 2.94
CA CYS A 136 9.16 -2.97 2.78
C CYS A 136 7.67 -2.76 2.55
N VAL A 137 7.02 -1.95 3.37
CA VAL A 137 5.55 -1.88 3.42
C VAL A 137 5.07 -0.56 2.83
N MET A 138 3.94 -0.59 2.13
CA MET A 138 3.24 0.58 1.62
C MET A 138 1.75 0.50 1.96
N SER A 139 1.12 1.63 2.22
CA SER A 139 -0.33 1.74 2.28
C SER A 139 -0.77 3.12 1.82
N CYS A 140 -1.79 3.15 0.96
CA CYS A 140 -2.26 4.37 0.33
C CYS A 140 -3.77 4.53 0.51
N GLY A 141 -4.22 5.63 1.12
CA GLY A 141 -5.66 5.90 1.30
C GLY A 141 -6.35 5.02 2.36
N ILE A 142 -5.60 4.48 3.32
CA ILE A 142 -6.17 3.69 4.42
C ILE A 142 -6.54 4.63 5.57
N GLU A 143 -7.76 5.16 5.54
CA GLU A 143 -8.29 6.11 6.54
C GLU A 143 -9.00 5.40 7.71
N ASP A 144 -9.13 6.05 8.86
CA ASP A 144 -9.79 5.48 10.04
C ASP A 144 -11.24 5.05 9.78
N CYS A 145 -11.94 5.73 8.86
CA CYS A 145 -13.31 5.41 8.48
C CYS A 145 -13.44 4.06 7.75
N ILE A 146 -12.32 3.51 7.24
CA ILE A 146 -12.27 2.23 6.55
C ILE A 146 -11.68 1.11 7.41
N LEU A 147 -11.16 1.42 8.59
CA LEU A 147 -10.65 0.41 9.52
C LEU A 147 -11.79 -0.07 10.43
N PRO A 148 -11.78 -1.34 10.89
CA PRO A 148 -12.74 -1.86 11.87
C PRO A 148 -12.81 -1.04 13.16
N GLY A 149 -11.69 -0.44 13.57
CA GLY A 149 -11.58 0.38 14.76
C GLY A 149 -10.14 0.63 15.21
N PRO A 150 -9.94 1.41 16.28
CA PRO A 150 -8.61 1.82 16.74
C PRO A 150 -7.77 0.64 17.26
N ASP A 151 -8.39 -0.39 17.84
CA ASP A 151 -7.67 -1.59 18.30
C ASP A 151 -7.11 -2.41 17.14
N TYR A 152 -7.90 -2.55 16.07
CA TYR A 152 -7.45 -3.18 14.83
C TYR A 152 -6.29 -2.40 14.22
N ARG A 153 -6.43 -1.08 14.11
CA ARG A 153 -5.36 -0.19 13.63
C ARG A 153 -4.05 -0.42 14.39
N LYS A 154 -4.12 -0.43 15.73
CA LYS A 154 -2.96 -0.64 16.59
C LYS A 154 -2.30 -2.01 16.35
N LYS A 155 -3.09 -3.07 16.12
CA LYS A 155 -2.56 -4.39 15.79
C LYS A 155 -1.82 -4.37 14.45
N VAL A 156 -2.41 -3.76 13.42
CA VAL A 156 -1.76 -3.61 12.11
C VAL A 156 -0.45 -2.83 12.22
N GLU A 157 -0.46 -1.69 12.92
CA GLU A 157 0.74 -0.88 13.16
C GLU A 157 1.86 -1.69 13.84
N ASN A 158 1.54 -2.48 14.86
CA ASN A 158 2.50 -3.35 15.53
C ASN A 158 3.05 -4.43 14.58
N GLN A 159 2.22 -4.99 13.72
CA GLN A 159 2.65 -5.98 12.74
C GLN A 159 3.52 -5.37 11.63
N ILE A 160 3.25 -4.12 11.22
CA ILE A 160 4.14 -3.36 10.34
C ILE A 160 5.52 -3.23 10.98
N ILE A 161 5.59 -2.84 12.26
CA ILE A 161 6.88 -2.70 12.98
C ILE A 161 7.64 -4.04 13.02
N ARG A 162 6.96 -5.15 13.30
CA ARG A 162 7.58 -6.48 13.41
C ARG A 162 8.10 -7.01 12.08
N THR A 163 7.30 -6.89 11.03
CA THR A 163 7.58 -7.52 9.73
C THR A 163 8.49 -6.70 8.83
N MET A 164 8.63 -5.40 9.09
CA MET A 164 9.46 -4.51 8.28
C MET A 164 10.95 -4.78 8.51
N GLU A 165 11.74 -4.90 7.43
CA GLU A 165 13.21 -5.00 7.54
C GLU A 165 13.77 -3.79 8.32
N LYS A 166 14.78 -4.02 9.16
CA LYS A 166 15.33 -2.96 10.03
C LYS A 166 15.81 -1.73 9.27
N ASP A 167 16.26 -1.91 8.03
CA ASP A 167 16.79 -0.86 7.19
C ASP A 167 15.87 -0.49 6.01
N SER A 168 14.60 -0.91 6.07
CA SER A 168 13.55 -0.51 5.13
C SER A 168 12.58 0.49 5.78
N PHE A 169 11.53 0.82 5.02
CA PHE A 169 10.54 1.81 5.41
C PHE A 169 9.11 1.30 5.21
N PHE A 170 8.21 1.88 5.98
CA PHE A 170 6.78 1.90 5.75
C PHE A 170 6.40 3.23 5.08
N LEU A 171 5.92 3.16 3.84
CA LEU A 171 5.49 4.30 3.04
C LEU A 171 3.98 4.49 3.15
N SER A 172 3.56 5.58 3.80
CA SER A 172 2.15 5.90 4.04
C SER A 172 1.74 7.14 3.26
N SER A 173 0.96 7.00 2.19
CA SER A 173 0.33 8.14 1.50
C SER A 173 -1.15 8.22 1.81
N HIS A 174 -1.59 9.29 2.48
CA HIS A 174 -2.99 9.43 2.93
C HIS A 174 -3.53 8.21 3.71
N SER A 175 -2.66 7.47 4.40
CA SER A 175 -3.08 6.46 5.38
C SER A 175 -3.04 7.05 6.79
N ASP A 176 -3.95 6.62 7.66
CA ASP A 176 -3.99 6.92 9.09
C ASP A 176 -3.19 5.92 9.93
N LEU A 177 -2.68 4.84 9.33
CA LEU A 177 -1.71 3.95 9.99
C LEU A 177 -0.47 4.75 10.40
N PHE A 178 -0.13 4.68 11.68
CA PHE A 178 0.94 5.47 12.28
C PHE A 178 1.71 4.66 13.35
N PRO A 179 2.64 3.78 12.94
CA PRO A 179 3.44 2.96 13.86
C PRO A 179 4.35 3.83 14.74
N LYS A 180 3.91 4.13 15.96
CA LYS A 180 4.50 5.15 16.86
C LYS A 180 5.95 4.90 17.29
N SER A 181 6.44 3.67 17.22
CA SER A 181 7.83 3.34 17.59
C SER A 181 8.84 3.60 16.46
N LEU A 182 8.37 3.90 15.25
CA LEU A 182 9.22 4.25 14.13
C LEU A 182 9.42 5.77 14.07
N ASN A 183 10.62 6.18 13.69
CA ASN A 183 10.87 7.56 13.28
C ASN A 183 10.08 7.83 12.00
N HIS A 184 9.70 9.09 11.77
CA HIS A 184 9.05 9.44 10.53
C HIS A 184 9.41 10.85 10.08
N ILE A 185 9.35 11.05 8.77
CA ILE A 185 9.29 12.36 8.14
C ILE A 185 8.00 12.44 7.33
N ALA A 186 7.42 13.64 7.28
CA ALA A 186 6.23 13.90 6.50
C ALA A 186 6.57 14.96 5.46
N MET A 187 6.18 14.70 4.21
CA MET A 187 6.34 15.64 3.11
C MET A 187 5.06 15.74 2.31
N THR A 188 4.90 16.85 1.61
CA THR A 188 3.84 17.05 0.64
C THR A 188 4.42 17.17 -0.76
N PHE A 189 3.65 16.76 -1.76
CA PHE A 189 4.02 16.88 -3.16
C PHE A 189 2.80 17.24 -4.00
N LEU A 190 3.05 17.95 -5.11
CA LEU A 190 2.00 18.25 -6.08
C LEU A 190 1.76 17.02 -6.96
N ARG A 191 0.48 16.67 -7.16
CA ARG A 191 0.12 15.58 -8.07
C ARG A 191 0.51 15.94 -9.50
N PRO A 192 1.37 15.16 -10.18
CA PRO A 192 1.82 15.53 -11.53
C PRO A 192 0.68 15.65 -12.54
N SER A 193 -0.32 14.76 -12.49
CA SER A 193 -1.51 14.83 -13.35
C SER A 193 -2.49 15.96 -13.02
N ASN A 194 -2.42 16.53 -11.82
CA ASN A 194 -3.25 17.67 -11.42
C ASN A 194 -2.53 18.53 -10.38
N PRO A 195 -1.71 19.51 -10.80
CA PRO A 195 -0.88 20.32 -9.90
C PRO A 195 -1.64 21.18 -8.88
N ARG A 196 -2.97 21.23 -8.95
CA ARG A 196 -3.82 21.88 -7.93
C ARG A 196 -4.05 21.00 -6.70
N VAL A 197 -3.75 19.71 -6.80
CA VAL A 197 -3.89 18.74 -5.71
C VAL A 197 -2.54 18.55 -5.03
N VAL A 198 -2.54 18.70 -3.71
CA VAL A 198 -1.39 18.42 -2.85
C VAL A 198 -1.62 17.08 -2.16
N ASP A 199 -0.73 16.14 -2.38
CA ASP A 199 -0.72 14.85 -1.73
C ASP A 199 0.32 14.81 -0.60
N ARG A 200 0.12 13.92 0.38
CA ARG A 200 1.02 13.69 1.53
C ARG A 200 1.69 12.33 1.40
N LEU A 201 2.99 12.28 1.71
CA LEU A 201 3.73 11.06 1.97
C LEU A 201 4.34 11.13 3.38
N ARG A 202 4.16 10.08 4.16
CA ARG A 202 4.93 9.79 5.37
C ARG A 202 5.85 8.63 5.10
N ILE A 203 7.11 8.78 5.48
CA ILE A 203 8.13 7.74 5.41
C ILE A 203 8.42 7.37 6.85
N HIS A 204 8.10 6.14 7.25
CA HIS A 204 8.34 5.62 8.60
C HIS A 204 9.49 4.61 8.55
N GLY A 205 10.45 4.71 9.45
CA GLY A 205 11.62 3.84 9.45
C GLY A 205 12.26 3.70 10.82
N SER A 206 13.07 2.66 10.99
CA SER A 206 13.89 2.52 12.18
C SER A 206 15.04 3.54 12.16
N LYS A 207 15.75 3.68 13.29
CA LYS A 207 17.00 4.46 13.33
C LYS A 207 18.03 3.96 12.30
N CYS A 208 18.16 2.65 12.13
CA CYS A 208 19.09 2.05 11.18
C CYS A 208 18.73 2.41 9.73
N ALA A 209 17.44 2.42 9.38
CA ALA A 209 16.98 2.85 8.06
C ALA A 209 17.36 4.32 7.79
N TYR A 210 17.09 5.23 8.72
CA TYR A 210 17.46 6.64 8.56
C TYR A 210 18.97 6.89 8.53
N GLU A 211 19.76 6.09 9.24
CA GLU A 211 21.22 6.15 9.17
C GLU A 211 21.73 5.72 7.80
N ARG A 212 21.19 4.61 7.26
CA ARG A 212 21.54 4.10 5.93
C ARG A 212 21.23 5.11 4.81
N TYR A 213 20.08 5.77 4.88
CA TYR A 213 19.58 6.67 3.84
C TYR A 213 19.71 8.16 4.20
N ARG A 214 20.62 8.50 5.12
CA ARG A 214 20.79 9.88 5.60
C ARG A 214 21.06 10.85 4.46
N GLY A 215 21.90 10.47 3.49
CA GLY A 215 22.26 11.32 2.37
C GLY A 215 21.05 11.67 1.51
N GLU A 216 20.27 10.67 1.14
CA GLU A 216 19.11 10.80 0.26
C GLU A 216 17.94 11.50 0.96
N LEU A 217 17.77 11.26 2.27
CA LEU A 217 16.69 11.87 3.06
C LEU A 217 17.03 13.25 3.62
N SER A 218 18.30 13.69 3.59
CA SER A 218 18.72 15.01 4.10
C SER A 218 18.04 16.22 3.43
N SER A 219 17.42 16.00 2.28
CA SER A 219 16.72 17.02 1.49
C SER A 219 15.24 17.17 1.83
N TYR A 220 14.75 16.46 2.86
CA TYR A 220 13.34 16.37 3.26
C TYR A 220 13.10 16.62 4.74
#